data_AF-A0A482Z1D6-F1
#
_entry.id   AF-A0A482Z1D6-F1
#
_cell.length_a   1.000
_cell.length_b   1.000
_cell.length_c   1.000
_cell.angle_alpha   90.00
_cell.angle_beta   90.00
_cell.angle_gamma   90.00
#
_symmetry.space_group_name_H-M   'P 1'
#
loop_
_entity.id
_entity.type
_entity.pdbx_description
1 polymer ?
#
loop_
_entity_poly.entity_id
_entity_poly.type
_entity_poly.pdbx_seq_one_letter_code
_entity_poly.pdbx_strand_id
1 'polypeptide(L)' 'GKLDEGELLSLAQAGVKSLNTNYNYNYNNSNEVDANNNAHKQQGSFTTTAGTTNKMNDVWFDVDLREAA' A
#
# COMPACT_ATOMS: atom_id res chain seq x y z
N GLY A 1 -0.08 -1.86 16.30
CA GLY A 1 1.37 -1.60 16.13
C GLY A 1 1.75 -0.29 16.78
N LYS A 2 3.01 -0.15 17.18
CA LYS A 2 3.60 1.12 17.63
C LYS A 2 4.73 1.46 16.66
N LEU A 3 4.86 2.73 16.33
CA LEU A 3 5.94 3.24 15.49
C LEU A 3 7.15 3.59 16.36
N ASP A 4 8.34 3.27 15.86
CA ASP A 4 9.63 3.63 16.46
C ASP A 4 10.39 4.69 15.63
N GLU A 5 11.45 5.25 16.23
CA GLU A 5 12.29 6.25 15.57
C GLU A 5 12.98 5.66 14.33
N GLY A 6 12.92 6.40 13.21
CA GLY A 6 13.50 5.98 11.93
C GLY A 6 12.56 5.18 11.02
N GLU A 7 11.39 4.75 11.50
CA GLU A 7 10.41 4.02 10.68
C GLU A 7 9.58 4.95 9.76
N LEU A 8 9.44 6.24 10.10
CA LEU A 8 8.78 7.22 9.25
C LEU A 8 9.74 7.83 8.23
N LEU A 9 9.28 7.85 6.97
CA LEU A 9 9.94 8.52 5.87
C LEU A 9 9.00 9.55 5.24
N SER A 10 9.55 10.72 4.91
CA SER A 10 8.90 11.61 3.93
C SER A 10 8.92 10.97 2.54
N LEU A 11 8.02 11.42 1.65
CA LEU A 11 7.98 10.96 0.26
C LEU A 11 9.32 11.18 -0.47
N ALA A 12 9.99 12.29 -0.20
CA ALA A 12 11.30 12.59 -0.78
C ALA A 12 12.37 11.61 -0.31
N GLN A 13 12.40 11.27 0.99
CA GLN A 13 13.31 10.25 1.53
C GLN A 13 13.03 8.85 0.95
N ALA A 14 11.76 8.53 0.69
CA ALA A 14 11.35 7.28 0.04
C ALA A 14 11.53 7.27 -1.49
N GLY A 15 12.02 8.36 -2.09
CA GLY A 15 12.22 8.45 -3.54
C GLY A 15 10.93 8.50 -4.36
N VAL A 16 9.82 8.95 -3.77
CA VAL A 16 8.53 9.09 -4.45
C VAL A 16 8.46 10.44 -5.15
N LYS A 17 8.13 10.44 -6.45
CA LYS A 17 7.96 11.64 -7.27
C LYS A 17 6.50 12.07 -7.37
N SER A 18 5.59 11.12 -7.58
CA SER A 18 4.16 11.39 -7.73
C SER A 18 3.32 10.18 -7.38
N LEU A 19 2.14 10.42 -6.79
CA LEU A 19 1.11 9.42 -6.56
C LEU A 19 0.04 9.55 -7.64
N ASN A 20 -0.40 8.44 -8.22
CA ASN A 20 -1.57 8.44 -9.10
C ASN A 20 -2.83 8.35 -8.24
N THR A 21 -3.60 9.44 -8.21
CA THR A 21 -4.84 9.54 -7.43
C THR A 21 -6.08 9.24 -8.26
N ASN A 22 -5.94 8.74 -9.49
CA ASN A 22 -7.10 8.32 -10.28
C ASN A 22 -7.76 7.12 -9.59
N TYR A 23 -8.95 7.36 -9.06
CA TYR A 23 -9.79 6.35 -8.45
C TYR A 23 -10.88 5.93 -9.41
N ASN A 24 -10.69 4.79 -10.08
CA ASN A 24 -11.75 4.15 -10.85
C ASN A 24 -12.12 2.83 -10.21
N TYR A 25 -13.33 2.76 -9.65
CA TYR A 25 -13.86 1.59 -8.96
C TYR A 25 -13.73 0.30 -9.79
N ASN A 26 -13.99 0.35 -11.09
CA ASN A 26 -13.97 -0.84 -11.95
C ASN A 26 -12.55 -1.31 -12.30
N TYR A 27 -11.56 -0.41 -12.31
CA TYR A 27 -10.19 -0.75 -12.73
C TYR A 27 -9.21 -0.94 -11.58
N ASN A 28 -9.47 -0.31 -10.44
CA ASN A 28 -8.52 -0.33 -9.33
C ASN A 28 -8.87 -1.40 -8.29
N ASN A 29 -10.11 -1.92 -8.25
CA ASN A 29 -10.46 -3.01 -7.35
C ASN A 29 -9.71 -4.30 -7.74
N SER A 30 -9.28 -5.05 -6.74
CA SER A 30 -8.56 -6.31 -6.91
C SER A 30 -9.09 -7.38 -5.95
N ASN A 31 -8.99 -8.63 -6.40
CA ASN A 31 -9.28 -9.83 -5.61
C ASN A 31 -7.99 -10.60 -5.25
N GLU A 32 -6.82 -9.98 -5.42
CA GLU A 32 -5.52 -10.56 -5.06
C GLU A 32 -5.45 -10.78 -3.54
N VAL A 33 -5.00 -11.98 -3.15
CA VAL A 33 -4.67 -12.35 -1.78
C VAL A 33 -3.25 -12.88 -1.79
N ASP A 34 -2.40 -12.38 -0.89
CA ASP A 34 -0.99 -12.78 -0.83
C ASP A 34 -0.79 -14.13 -0.11
N ALA A 35 0.46 -14.59 -0.05
CA ALA A 35 0.82 -15.86 0.60
C ALA A 35 0.57 -15.88 2.12
N ASN A 36 0.38 -14.71 2.74
CA ASN A 36 0.09 -14.55 4.16
C ASN A 36 -1.39 -14.21 4.40
N ASN A 37 -2.26 -14.44 3.40
CA ASN A 37 -3.71 -14.23 3.48
C ASN A 37 -4.15 -12.76 3.59
N ASN A 38 -3.26 -11.79 3.31
CA ASN A 38 -3.65 -10.38 3.22
C ASN A 38 -4.33 -10.11 1.88
N ALA A 39 -5.45 -9.40 1.89
CA ALA A 39 -6.17 -9.05 0.67
C ALA A 39 -5.75 -7.67 0.14
N HIS A 40 -5.35 -7.59 -1.13
CA HIS A 40 -5.07 -6.34 -1.82
C HIS A 40 -6.35 -5.85 -2.51
N LYS A 41 -7.18 -5.08 -1.82
CA LYS A 41 -8.53 -4.73 -2.29
C LYS A 41 -8.53 -3.68 -3.39
N GLN A 42 -7.53 -2.80 -3.38
CA GLN A 42 -7.35 -1.80 -4.43
C GLN A 42 -5.89 -1.62 -4.80
N GLN A 43 -5.58 -1.46 -6.09
CA GLN A 43 -4.22 -1.29 -6.60
C GLN A 43 -4.16 -0.08 -7.52
N GLY A 44 -3.51 0.98 -7.05
CA GLY A 44 -3.09 2.13 -7.83
C GLY A 44 -1.61 2.09 -8.16
N SER A 45 -1.03 3.25 -8.46
CA SER A 45 0.40 3.35 -8.77
C SER A 45 1.04 4.64 -8.26
N PHE A 46 2.36 4.61 -8.12
CA PHE A 46 3.18 5.79 -7.91
C PHE A 46 4.42 5.72 -8.81
N THR A 47 5.00 6.89 -9.09
CA THR A 47 6.23 7.00 -9.86
C THR A 47 7.37 7.45 -8.95
N THR A 48 8.52 6.81 -9.08
CA THR A 48 9.75 7.13 -8.35
C THR A 48 10.49 8.30 -9.00
N THR A 49 11.45 8.89 -8.27
CA THR A 49 12.35 9.92 -8.81
C THR A 49 13.26 9.37 -9.93
N ALA A 50 13.52 8.06 -9.94
CA ALA A 50 14.22 7.35 -11.02
C ALA A 50 13.33 7.08 -12.26
N GLY A 51 12.04 7.41 -12.21
CA GLY A 51 11.09 7.24 -13.32
C GLY A 51 10.38 5.88 -13.36
N THR A 52 10.71 4.94 -12.48
CA THR A 52 10.01 3.65 -12.36
C THR A 52 8.62 3.83 -11.76
N THR A 53 7.62 3.16 -12.31
CA THR A 53 6.26 3.08 -11.75
C THR A 53 6.10 1.78 -10.96
N ASN A 54 5.55 1.90 -9.75
CA ASN A 54 5.32 0.79 -8.82
C ASN A 54 3.86 0.75 -8.36
N LYS A 55 3.42 -0.39 -7.81
CA LYS A 55 2.10 -0.55 -7.22
C LYS A 55 1.96 0.23 -5.92
N MET A 56 0.76 0.79 -5.68
CA MET A 56 0.33 1.35 -4.40
C MET A 56 -0.97 0.64 -4.01
N ASN A 57 -1.01 -0.07 -2.90
CA ASN A 57 -2.11 -0.98 -2.57
C ASN A 57 -2.89 -0.54 -1.33
N ASP A 58 -4.21 -0.70 -1.37
CA ASP A 58 -5.06 -0.85 -0.17
C ASP A 58 -4.98 -2.32 0.26
N VAL A 59 -4.40 -2.55 1.44
CA VAL A 59 -4.13 -3.88 1.98
C VAL A 59 -4.96 -4.11 3.24
N TRP A 60 -5.75 -5.17 3.23
CA TRP A 60 -6.48 -5.67 4.37
C TRP A 60 -5.68 -6.81 4.98
N PHE A 61 -5.06 -6.53 6.11
CA PHE A 61 -4.24 -7.51 6.81
C PHE A 61 -5.10 -8.60 7.44
N ASP A 62 -4.63 -9.83 7.34
CA ASP A 62 -5.18 -10.92 8.15
C ASP A 62 -4.74 -10.72 9.60
N VAL A 63 -5.69 -10.75 10.53
CA VAL A 63 -5.45 -10.46 11.95
C VAL A 63 -6.12 -11.51 12.82
N ASP A 64 -5.42 -12.02 13.84
CA ASP A 64 -6.07 -12.83 14.86
C ASP A 64 -6.88 -11.91 15.78
N LEU A 65 -8.21 -12.01 15.68
CA LEU A 65 -9.14 -11.16 16.42
C LEU A 65 -9.24 -11.53 17.91
N ARG A 66 -8.62 -12.63 18.37
CA ARG A 66 -8.69 -13.06 19.78
C ARG A 66 -7.86 -12.19 20.73
N GLU A 67 -6.89 -11.43 20.23
CA GLU A 67 -6.11 -10.46 21.02
C GLU A 67 -6.63 -9.03 20.94
N ALA A 68 -7.74 -8.78 20.22
CA ALA A 68 -8.27 -7.44 19.97
C ALA A 68 -9.37 -6.99 20.97
N ALA A 69 -9.61 -7.72 22.07
CA ALA A 69 -10.67 -7.46 23.06
C ALA A 69 -10.12 -7.04 24.43
#